data_AF-L0D673-F1
#
_entry.id   AF-L0D673-F1
#
_cell.length_a   1.000
_cell.length_b   1.000
_cell.length_c   1.000
_cell.angle_alpha   90.00
_cell.angle_beta   90.00
_cell.angle_gamma   90.00
#
_symmetry.space_group_name_H-M   'P 1'
#
loop_
_entity.id
_entity.type
_entity.pdbx_description
1 polymer ?
#
loop_
_entity_poly.entity_id
_entity_poly.type
_entity_poly.pdbx_seq_one_letter_code
_entity_poly.pdbx_strand_id
1 'polypeptide(L)'
;MPKASPDEPENEPIAATPLNDLIGRQVIRSLGTPKDLLKVRVHPVGADHYRVNIVTGKDFATGKIANSFFLTADAKGKIVSSTPQIVKLY
;
A
#
# COMPACT_ATOMS: atom_id res chain seq x y z
N MET A 1 30.12 25.15 8.08
CA MET A 1 29.11 25.04 6.98
C MET A 1 29.40 23.76 6.22
N PRO A 2 28.43 22.92 5.81
CA PRO A 2 27.02 22.79 6.24
C PRO A 2 26.80 21.56 7.16
N LYS A 3 25.67 21.56 7.88
CA LYS A 3 25.17 20.44 8.69
C LYS A 3 24.48 19.43 7.76
N ALA A 4 24.85 18.16 7.82
CA ALA A 4 23.99 17.09 7.34
C ALA A 4 22.95 16.82 8.44
N SER A 5 21.67 16.97 8.10
CA SER A 5 20.53 16.78 9.00
C SER A 5 20.37 15.30 9.38
N PRO A 6 19.93 14.96 10.61
CA PRO A 6 19.76 13.57 11.04
C PRO A 6 18.42 12.92 10.63
N ASP A 7 17.74 13.44 9.59
CA ASP A 7 16.40 13.01 9.19
C ASP A 7 16.40 12.27 7.85
N GLU A 8 17.30 11.30 7.67
CA GLU A 8 17.09 10.25 6.67
C GLU A 8 16.51 9.03 7.39
N PRO A 9 15.20 8.73 7.28
CA PRO A 9 14.69 7.47 7.81
C PRO A 9 15.33 6.33 7.03
N GLU A 10 16.13 5.56 7.76
CA GLU A 10 16.82 4.38 7.30
C GLU A 10 15.81 3.45 6.62
N ASN A 11 16.11 3.07 5.37
CA ASN A 11 15.35 2.12 4.57
C ASN A 11 15.46 0.70 5.17
N GLU A 12 14.88 0.47 6.35
CA GLU A 12 14.56 -0.89 6.77
C GLU A 12 13.47 -1.45 5.83
N PRO A 13 13.63 -2.66 5.30
CA PRO A 13 12.54 -3.34 4.62
C PRO A 13 11.46 -3.61 5.66
N ILE A 14 10.49 -2.70 5.75
CA ILE A 14 9.40 -2.75 6.72
C ILE A 14 8.68 -4.08 6.49
N ALA A 15 8.97 -5.06 7.36
CA ALA A 15 8.29 -6.33 7.37
C ALA A 15 6.78 -6.05 7.37
N ALA A 16 6.04 -6.76 6.51
CA ALA A 16 4.60 -6.58 6.42
C ALA A 16 3.99 -6.77 7.81
N THR A 17 3.55 -5.66 8.42
CA THR A 17 2.93 -5.71 9.73
C THR A 17 1.54 -6.33 9.58
N PRO A 18 0.97 -6.93 10.65
CA PRO A 18 -0.41 -7.42 10.63
C PRO A 18 -1.42 -6.36 10.16
N LEU A 19 -1.10 -5.08 10.42
CA LEU A 19 -1.86 -3.92 9.98
C LEU A 19 -1.81 -3.72 8.46
N ASN A 20 -0.61 -3.81 7.87
CA ASN A 20 -0.42 -3.70 6.43
C ASN A 20 -1.20 -4.78 5.67
N ASP A 21 -1.20 -6.01 6.19
CA ASP A 21 -1.98 -7.09 5.60
C ASP A 21 -3.49 -6.86 5.72
N LEU A 22 -3.97 -6.30 6.84
CA LEU A 22 -5.38 -5.96 7.02
C LEU A 22 -5.82 -4.87 6.03
N ILE A 23 -5.02 -3.82 5.88
CA ILE A 23 -5.25 -2.73 4.92
C ILE A 23 -5.28 -3.31 3.50
N GLY A 24 -4.29 -4.10 3.11
CA GLY A 24 -4.22 -4.71 1.78
C GLY A 24 -5.43 -5.59 1.45
N ARG A 25 -5.90 -6.39 2.43
CA ARG A 25 -7.12 -7.20 2.30
C ARG A 25 -8.38 -6.35 2.13
N GLN A 26 -8.52 -5.26 2.89
CA GLN A 26 -9.66 -4.35 2.72
C GLN A 26 -9.68 -3.68 1.34
N VAL A 27 -8.51 -3.28 0.83
CA VAL A 27 -8.39 -2.68 -0.50
C VAL A 27 -8.85 -3.68 -1.57
N ILE A 28 -8.31 -4.90 -1.59
CA ILE A 28 -8.71 -5.90 -2.61
C ILE A 28 -10.18 -6.29 -2.49
N ARG A 29 -10.70 -6.44 -1.26
CA ARG A 29 -12.13 -6.75 -1.08
C ARG A 29 -13.05 -5.66 -1.64
N SER A 30 -12.62 -4.40 -1.58
CA SER A 30 -13.41 -3.25 -2.04
C SER A 30 -13.22 -2.98 -3.54
N LEU A 31 -12.00 -3.14 -4.03
CA LEU A 31 -11.63 -2.94 -5.44
C LEU A 31 -12.09 -4.10 -6.33
N GLY A 32 -12.21 -5.31 -5.77
CA GLY A 32 -12.29 -6.55 -6.50
C GLY A 32 -10.89 -7.14 -6.75
N THR A 33 -10.82 -8.46 -6.95
CA THR A 33 -9.55 -9.17 -7.17
C THR A 33 -9.24 -9.23 -8.66
N PRO A 34 -8.15 -8.59 -9.14
CA PRO A 34 -7.69 -8.76 -10.51
C PRO A 34 -7.40 -10.24 -10.83
N LYS A 35 -7.70 -10.70 -12.05
CA LYS A 35 -7.45 -12.09 -12.47
C LYS A 35 -5.98 -12.49 -12.40
N ASP A 36 -5.10 -11.53 -12.59
CA ASP A 36 -3.65 -11.64 -12.59
C ASP A 36 -3.02 -10.91 -11.39
N LEU A 37 -3.71 -10.88 -10.25
CA LEU A 37 -3.19 -10.29 -9.01
C LEU A 37 -1.97 -11.09 -8.53
N LEU A 38 -0.81 -10.44 -8.51
CA LEU A 38 0.42 -11.03 -7.99
C LEU A 38 0.61 -10.70 -6.51
N LYS A 39 0.43 -9.43 -6.13
CA LYS A 39 0.53 -8.98 -4.74
C LYS A 39 -0.05 -7.60 -4.53
N VAL A 40 -0.39 -7.32 -3.28
CA VAL A 40 -0.68 -5.99 -2.78
C VAL A 40 0.53 -5.52 -1.98
N ARG A 41 1.09 -4.37 -2.33
CA ARG A 41 2.16 -3.74 -1.56
C ARG A 41 1.57 -2.58 -0.77
N VAL A 42 1.58 -2.69 0.55
CA VAL A 42 1.20 -1.61 1.46
C VAL A 42 2.47 -1.05 2.07
N HIS A 43 2.71 0.25 1.90
CA HIS A 43 3.87 0.95 2.42
C HIS A 43 3.40 2.11 3.29
N PRO A 44 3.73 2.14 4.59
CA PRO A 44 3.47 3.31 5.42
C PRO A 44 4.32 4.48 4.90
N VAL A 45 3.72 5.66 4.83
CA VAL A 45 4.37 6.92 4.39
C VAL A 45 4.25 8.04 5.43
N GLY A 46 3.78 7.70 6.64
CA GLY A 46 3.57 8.58 7.78
C GLY A 46 2.83 7.83 8.89
N ALA A 47 2.45 8.52 9.97
CA ALA A 47 1.82 7.91 11.14
C ALA A 47 0.60 7.03 10.79
N ASP A 48 -0.38 7.62 10.12
CA ASP A 48 -1.64 6.96 9.75
C ASP A 48 -1.84 6.86 8.23
N HIS A 49 -0.79 7.13 7.46
CA HIS A 49 -0.84 7.26 5.99
C HIS A 49 -0.13 6.10 5.31
N TYR A 50 -0.77 5.56 4.28
CA TYR A 50 -0.28 4.40 3.54
C TYR A 50 -0.36 4.63 2.04
N ARG A 51 0.66 4.17 1.33
CA ARG A 51 0.61 3.99 -0.11
C ARG A 51 0.38 2.52 -0.41
N VAL A 52 -0.67 2.23 -1.17
CA VAL A 52 -1.04 0.87 -1.56
C VAL A 52 -0.92 0.72 -3.07
N ASN A 53 -0.09 -0.23 -3.50
CA ASN A 53 0.11 -0.57 -4.90
C ASN A 53 -0.43 -1.97 -5.17
N ILE A 54 -1.31 -2.07 -6.17
CA ILE A 54 -1.83 -3.33 -6.68
C ILE A 54 -0.91 -3.78 -7.81
N VAL A 55 -0.22 -4.90 -7.62
CA VAL A 55 0.71 -5.44 -8.61
C VAL A 55 0.04 -6.59 -9.34
N THR A 56 -0.05 -6.47 -10.65
CA THR A 56 -0.65 -7.46 -11.56
C THR A 56 0.36 -7.93 -12.58
N GLY A 57 0.20 -9.15 -13.09
CA GLY A 57 1.06 -9.72 -14.11
C GLY A 57 1.03 -11.23 -14.10
N LYS A 58 1.68 -11.84 -15.09
CA LYS A 58 1.73 -13.30 -15.22
C LYS A 58 2.67 -13.94 -14.18
N ASP A 59 3.73 -13.23 -13.82
CA ASP A 59 4.76 -13.66 -12.89
C ASP A 59 5.49 -12.46 -12.26
N PHE A 60 6.39 -12.70 -11.31
CA PHE A 60 7.13 -11.64 -10.62
C PHE A 60 8.06 -10.82 -11.52
N ALA A 61 8.52 -11.37 -12.66
CA ALA A 61 9.39 -10.66 -13.60
C ALA A 61 8.60 -9.70 -14.51
N THR A 62 7.33 -10.00 -14.76
CA THR A 62 6.42 -9.20 -15.60
C THR A 62 5.44 -8.33 -14.79
N GLY A 63 5.56 -8.34 -13.47
CA GLY A 63 4.67 -7.62 -12.58
C GLY A 63 4.72 -6.10 -12.79
N LYS A 64 3.55 -5.48 -12.97
CA LYS A 64 3.37 -4.03 -13.08
C LYS A 64 2.38 -3.51 -12.02
N ILE A 65 2.51 -2.23 -11.67
CA ILE A 65 1.53 -1.57 -10.80
C ILE A 65 0.29 -1.24 -11.65
N ALA A 66 -0.83 -1.91 -11.38
CA ALA A 66 -2.11 -1.64 -12.04
C ALA A 66 -2.83 -0.43 -11.43
N ASN A 67 -2.86 -0.36 -10.09
CA ASN A 67 -3.49 0.72 -9.35
C ASN A 67 -2.60 1.15 -8.20
N SER A 68 -2.63 2.44 -7.87
CA SER A 68 -1.96 3.01 -6.72
C SER A 68 -2.95 3.87 -5.96
N PHE A 69 -2.96 3.75 -4.63
CA PHE A 69 -3.83 4.49 -3.74
C PHE A 69 -3.01 5.10 -2.61
N PHE A 70 -3.36 6.32 -2.24
CA PHE A 70 -2.97 6.94 -0.97
C PHE A 70 -4.14 6.82 0.00
N LEU A 71 -3.91 6.17 1.14
CA LEU A 71 -4.94 5.85 2.13
C LEU A 71 -4.57 6.46 3.47
N THR A 72 -5.59 6.74 4.27
CA THR A 72 -5.44 6.86 5.72
C THR A 72 -6.16 5.73 6.41
N ALA A 73 -5.60 5.21 7.50
CA ALA A 73 -6.24 4.18 8.32
C ALA A 73 -6.19 4.55 9.80
N ASP A 74 -7.17 4.09 10.58
CA ASP A 74 -7.12 4.25 12.03
C ASP A 74 -6.11 3.29 12.69
N ALA A 75 -5.90 3.43 14.00
CA ALA A 75 -5.00 2.58 14.78
C ALA A 75 -5.35 1.07 14.74
N LYS A 76 -6.55 0.70 14.25
CA LYS A 76 -7.01 -0.68 14.07
C LYS A 76 -6.88 -1.15 12.62
N GLY A 77 -6.41 -0.31 11.70
CA GLY A 77 -6.21 -0.60 10.29
C GLY A 77 -7.48 -0.52 9.46
N LYS A 78 -8.52 0.16 9.96
CA LYS A 78 -9.71 0.46 9.17
C LYS A 78 -9.40 1.65 8.26
N ILE A 79 -9.63 1.50 6.96
CA ILE A 79 -9.46 2.59 5.99
C ILE A 79 -10.47 3.71 6.32
N VAL A 80 -9.95 4.92 6.55
CA VAL A 80 -10.74 6.12 6.84
C VAL A 80 -10.97 6.94 5.57
N SER A 81 -9.92 7.11 4.76
CA SER A 81 -10.01 7.80 3.47
C SER A 81 -9.07 7.18 2.44
N SER A 82 -9.36 7.43 1.16
CA SER A 82 -8.59 6.92 0.04
C SER A 82 -8.60 7.90 -1.12
N THR A 83 -7.44 8.12 -1.74
CA THR A 83 -7.27 8.91 -2.96
C THR A 83 -6.42 8.13 -3.97
N PRO A 84 -6.94 7.79 -5.16
CA PRO A 84 -8.35 7.93 -5.57
C PRO A 84 -9.30 7.11 -4.69
N GLN A 85 -10.61 7.42 -4.75
CA GLN A 85 -11.61 6.66 -4.00
C GLN A 85 -11.60 5.18 -4.44
N ILE A 86 -11.53 4.26 -3.48
CA ILE A 86 -11.62 2.83 -3.79
C ILE A 86 -13.08 2.49 -4.11
N VAL A 87 -13.33 2.17 -5.37
CA VAL A 87 -14.61 1.67 -5.87
C VAL A 87 -14.40 0.31 -6.51
N LYS A 88 -15.45 -0.50 -6.62
CA LYS A 88 -15.38 -1.79 -7.29
C LYS A 88 -14.98 -1.60 -8.76
N LEU A 89 -13.83 -2.14 -9.14
CA LEU A 89 -13.26 -2.04 -10.48
C LEU A 89 -13.17 -3.41 -11.16
N TYR A 90 -12.98 -4.49 -10.37
CA TYR A 90 -12.87 -5.87 -10.86
C TYR A 90 -14.06 -6.74 -10.40
#